data_AF-A0AAN8UWA0-F1
#
_entry.id   AF-A0AAN8UWA0-F1
#
_cell.length_a   1.000
_cell.length_b   1.000
_cell.length_c   1.000
_cell.angle_alpha   90.00
_cell.angle_beta   90.00
_cell.angle_gamma   90.00
#
_symmetry.space_group_name_H-M   'P 1'
#
loop_
_entity.id
_entity.type
_entity.pdbx_description
1 polymer ?
#
loop_
_entity_poly.entity_id
_entity_poly.type
_entity_poly.pdbx_seq_one_letter_code
_entity_poly.pdbx_strand_id
1 'polypeptide(L)'
;MSEFFSRQDLRLWFPKYLFGRIDMQIKLMSLCMFMSAAPFHKNDLVDNNLQRFHVLTVLWHYSFPVADTPIREFKNMEAIGVLFPNKQAMRIYSSLWNADDWATMGGRVKIDWTKGPFIASYSNFNADACIRSSVSPNCASVVTSTTSDGGWQTQELDSASRKWLECVQRHYMIYNYCTDFKRFPQGLPPECRHQ
;
A
#
# COMPACT_ATOMS: atom_id res chain seq x y z
N MET A 1 -26.24 -17.80 -6.18
CA MET A 1 -27.18 -16.75 -5.75
C MET A 1 -26.39 -15.44 -5.79
N SER A 2 -26.66 -14.66 -6.85
CA SER A 2 -26.21 -13.28 -7.16
C SER A 2 -24.80 -12.82 -6.74
N GLU A 3 -23.85 -12.89 -7.68
CA GLU A 3 -22.69 -12.01 -7.73
C GLU A 3 -23.16 -10.57 -7.99
N PHE A 4 -23.09 -9.71 -6.98
CA PHE A 4 -23.12 -8.26 -7.14
C PHE A 4 -21.98 -7.67 -6.29
N PHE A 5 -20.75 -7.90 -6.74
CA PHE A 5 -19.61 -7.12 -6.25
C PHE A 5 -19.55 -5.85 -7.07
N SER A 6 -19.57 -4.69 -6.40
CA SER A 6 -19.30 -3.40 -7.03
C SER A 6 -17.84 -3.38 -7.51
N ARG A 7 -17.58 -4.03 -8.63
CA ARG A 7 -16.40 -3.80 -9.45
C ARG A 7 -16.70 -2.52 -10.22
N GLN A 8 -16.44 -1.37 -9.62
CA GLN A 8 -16.18 -0.20 -10.46
C GLN A 8 -14.88 -0.55 -11.19
N ASP A 9 -15.01 -1.08 -12.41
CA ASP A 9 -13.87 -1.38 -13.26
C ASP A 9 -13.28 -0.05 -13.73
N LEU A 10 -12.52 0.59 -12.83
CA LEU A 10 -11.75 1.81 -13.05
C LEU A 10 -10.65 1.61 -14.12
N ARG A 11 -10.54 0.39 -14.69
CA ARG A 11 -9.69 -0.02 -15.81
C ARG A 11 -9.67 0.97 -16.97
N LEU A 12 -10.79 1.66 -17.22
CA LEU A 12 -10.97 2.54 -18.37
C LEU A 12 -10.66 4.02 -18.09
N TRP A 13 -10.43 4.41 -16.83
CA TRP A 13 -10.26 5.82 -16.46
C TRP A 13 -8.84 6.19 -16.02
N PHE A 14 -8.00 5.22 -15.63
CA PHE A 14 -6.63 5.49 -15.21
C PHE A 14 -5.57 5.15 -16.26
N PRO A 15 -4.63 6.09 -16.55
CA PRO A 15 -3.50 5.82 -17.41
C PRO A 15 -2.53 4.82 -16.76
N LYS A 16 -1.57 4.32 -17.57
CA LYS A 16 -0.50 3.47 -17.05
C LYS A 16 0.65 4.33 -16.55
N TYR A 17 1.04 4.15 -15.30
CA TYR A 17 2.11 4.89 -14.64
C TYR A 17 3.37 4.02 -14.52
N LEU A 18 4.55 4.60 -14.70
CA LEU A 18 5.82 3.87 -14.52
C LEU A 18 6.50 4.19 -13.18
N PHE A 19 6.33 5.41 -12.68
CA PHE A 19 6.83 5.89 -11.38
C PHE A 19 5.93 7.02 -10.92
N GLY A 20 5.90 7.31 -9.62
CA GLY A 20 5.14 8.45 -9.09
C GLY A 20 4.77 8.33 -7.63
N ARG A 21 4.22 9.43 -7.12
CA ARG A 21 3.51 9.52 -5.85
C ARG A 21 2.01 9.40 -6.12
N ILE A 22 1.38 8.43 -5.47
CA ILE A 22 -0.05 8.19 -5.54
C ILE A 22 -0.62 8.33 -4.14
N ASP A 23 -1.46 9.35 -3.95
CA ASP A 23 -2.15 9.60 -2.70
C ASP A 23 -3.65 9.32 -2.87
N MET A 24 -4.22 8.58 -1.92
CA MET A 24 -5.66 8.32 -1.90
C MET A 24 -6.18 8.35 -0.47
N GLN A 25 -7.28 9.05 -0.24
CA GLN A 25 -7.98 8.96 1.03
C GLN A 25 -8.98 7.82 1.01
N ILE A 26 -8.87 6.95 2.01
CA ILE A 26 -9.75 5.82 2.20
C ILE A 26 -10.39 5.94 3.58
N LYS A 27 -11.71 5.85 3.64
CA LYS A 27 -12.46 5.62 4.86
C LYS A 27 -13.00 4.20 4.81
N LEU A 28 -12.40 3.34 5.62
CA LEU A 28 -12.84 1.95 5.78
C LEU A 28 -14.13 1.91 6.59
N MET A 29 -14.84 0.79 6.54
CA MET A 29 -16.02 0.62 7.38
C MET A 29 -15.62 0.62 8.86
N SER A 30 -16.45 1.25 9.69
CA SER A 30 -16.38 1.12 11.14
C SER A 30 -16.52 -0.36 11.54
N LEU A 31 -15.43 -1.04 11.90
CA LEU A 31 -15.39 -2.43 12.38
C LEU A 31 -16.03 -2.62 13.76
N CYS A 32 -16.90 -1.72 14.21
CA CYS A 32 -17.51 -1.80 15.54
C CYS A 32 -18.52 -2.96 15.71
N MET A 33 -18.52 -3.95 14.80
CA MET A 33 -19.41 -5.11 14.86
C MET A 33 -18.71 -6.48 14.87
N PHE A 34 -17.38 -6.58 14.88
CA PHE A 34 -16.71 -7.91 14.88
C PHE A 34 -15.64 -8.15 15.95
N MET A 35 -15.52 -7.27 16.95
CA MET A 35 -14.64 -7.52 18.09
C MET A 35 -15.43 -7.52 19.39
N SER A 36 -16.22 -8.58 19.60
CA SER A 36 -16.59 -9.00 20.96
C SER A 36 -15.85 -10.30 21.29
N ALA A 37 -14.57 -10.18 21.64
CA ALA A 37 -13.89 -11.05 22.62
C ALA A 37 -12.40 -10.67 22.75
N ALA A 38 -12.02 -10.36 23.99
CA ALA A 38 -10.66 -10.31 24.57
C ALA A 38 -9.83 -9.01 24.38
N PRO A 39 -9.03 -8.65 25.40
CA PRO A 39 -8.80 -7.27 25.83
C PRO A 39 -7.69 -6.62 25.02
N PHE A 40 -8.04 -5.58 24.26
CA PHE A 40 -7.05 -4.70 23.64
C PHE A 40 -6.51 -3.72 24.69
N HIS A 41 -5.24 -3.91 25.06
CA HIS A 41 -4.48 -2.89 25.77
C HIS A 41 -4.28 -1.71 24.80
N LYS A 42 -4.99 -0.61 25.05
CA LYS A 42 -4.82 0.67 24.36
C LYS A 42 -3.35 1.08 24.41
N ASN A 43 -2.71 1.24 23.25
CA ASN A 43 -1.54 2.08 23.04
C ASN A 43 -1.59 2.62 21.61
N ASP A 44 -1.94 3.90 21.51
CA ASP A 44 -2.21 4.69 20.32
C ASP A 44 -0.97 4.91 19.45
N LEU A 45 -0.94 4.39 18.21
CA LEU A 45 -0.44 5.08 17.01
C LEU A 45 -1.15 4.49 15.78
N VAL A 46 -1.62 5.39 14.91
CA VAL A 46 -2.59 5.21 13.80
C VAL A 46 -4.04 5.15 14.29
N ASP A 47 -4.71 6.30 14.19
CA ASP A 47 -6.08 6.59 14.64
C ASP A 47 -7.04 5.38 14.49
N ASN A 48 -7.45 4.82 15.63
CA ASN A 48 -8.39 3.70 15.73
C ASN A 48 -9.81 4.05 15.24
N ASN A 49 -10.03 5.30 14.81
CA ASN A 49 -11.28 5.73 14.25
C ASN A 49 -11.37 5.36 12.76
N LEU A 50 -11.92 4.17 12.53
CA LEU A 50 -12.32 3.71 11.21
C LEU A 50 -13.40 4.61 10.55
N GLN A 51 -13.98 5.57 11.27
CA GLN A 51 -14.91 6.54 10.69
C GLN A 51 -14.24 7.78 10.07
N ARG A 52 -12.91 7.84 10.04
CA ARG A 52 -12.16 8.95 9.46
C ARG A 52 -11.45 8.50 8.17
N PHE A 53 -11.22 9.47 7.29
CA PHE A 53 -10.41 9.25 6.10
C PHE A 53 -8.94 9.19 6.51
N HIS A 54 -8.27 8.14 6.07
CA HIS A 54 -6.82 7.96 6.19
C HIS A 54 -6.19 8.14 4.83
N VAL A 55 -5.06 8.83 4.77
CA VAL A 55 -4.28 8.99 3.53
C VAL A 55 -3.39 7.75 3.37
N LEU A 56 -3.57 7.05 2.27
CA LEU A 56 -2.63 6.02 1.81
C LEU A 56 -1.77 6.62 0.70
N THR A 57 -0.47 6.70 0.95
CA THR A 57 0.53 7.12 -0.03
C THR A 57 1.32 5.92 -0.52
N VAL A 58 1.32 5.71 -1.83
CA VAL A 58 2.25 4.82 -2.50
C VAL A 58 3.24 5.68 -3.27
N LEU A 59 4.48 5.67 -2.83
CA LEU A 59 5.57 6.27 -3.57
C LEU A 59 6.38 5.19 -4.27
N TRP A 60 6.53 5.34 -5.58
CA TRP A 60 7.20 4.39 -6.43
C TRP A 60 8.22 5.07 -7.32
N HIS A 61 9.50 4.80 -7.08
CA HIS A 61 10.59 5.34 -7.89
C HIS A 61 11.82 4.45 -7.85
N TYR A 62 12.84 4.84 -8.63
CA TYR A 62 14.07 4.08 -8.79
C TYR A 62 15.01 4.15 -7.56
N SER A 63 14.89 5.21 -6.75
CA SER A 63 15.94 5.62 -5.80
C SER A 63 15.41 6.03 -4.41
N PHE A 64 14.58 5.21 -3.72
CA PHE A 64 14.20 5.32 -2.27
C PHE A 64 12.87 6.00 -1.86
N PRO A 65 11.75 5.29 -1.64
CA PRO A 65 10.46 5.93 -1.34
C PRO A 65 10.43 6.66 0.02
N VAL A 66 10.14 7.97 0.01
CA VAL A 66 9.63 8.74 1.15
C VAL A 66 8.11 8.77 1.20
N ALA A 67 7.56 8.29 2.31
CA ALA A 67 6.26 8.74 2.80
C ALA A 67 6.53 9.58 4.06
N ASP A 68 5.68 10.57 4.34
CA ASP A 68 5.80 11.37 5.58
C ASP A 68 5.66 10.50 6.85
N THR A 69 5.02 9.33 6.72
CA THR A 69 4.92 8.29 7.75
C THR A 69 5.07 6.90 7.12
N PRO A 70 6.29 6.42 6.86
CA PRO A 70 6.48 5.13 6.21
C PRO A 70 6.08 3.99 7.14
N ILE A 71 5.32 3.02 6.61
CA ILE A 71 5.01 1.76 7.31
C ILE A 71 5.78 0.57 6.73
N ARG A 72 6.30 0.72 5.51
CA ARG A 72 7.13 -0.27 4.82
C ARG A 72 7.95 0.40 3.71
N GLU A 73 9.21 0.01 3.59
CA GLU A 73 10.07 0.34 2.46
C GLU A 73 10.44 -0.95 1.72
N PHE A 74 10.46 -0.89 0.38
CA PHE A 74 11.01 -1.96 -0.46
C PHE A 74 12.00 -1.34 -1.43
N LYS A 75 13.29 -1.60 -1.23
CA LYS A 75 14.37 -1.00 -2.02
C LYS A 75 14.58 -1.77 -3.32
N ASN A 76 15.03 -1.07 -4.35
CA ASN A 76 15.48 -1.70 -5.57
C ASN A 76 16.77 -2.49 -5.31
N MET A 77 16.68 -3.82 -5.41
CA MET A 77 17.77 -4.75 -5.17
C MET A 77 18.01 -5.66 -6.39
N GLU A 78 17.75 -5.16 -7.61
CA GLU A 78 18.04 -5.91 -8.84
C GLU A 78 19.51 -6.33 -8.95
N ALA A 79 20.44 -5.58 -8.35
CA ALA A 79 21.86 -5.90 -8.31
C ALA A 79 22.19 -7.25 -7.62
N ILE A 80 21.34 -7.70 -6.70
CA ILE A 80 21.44 -9.00 -6.03
C ILE A 80 20.40 -10.01 -6.55
N GLY A 81 19.77 -9.73 -7.69
CA GLY A 81 18.83 -10.61 -8.38
C GLY A 81 17.37 -10.53 -7.91
N VAL A 82 17.02 -9.56 -7.06
CA VAL A 82 15.62 -9.37 -6.61
C VAL A 82 14.87 -8.53 -7.63
N LEU A 83 13.78 -9.06 -8.18
CA LEU A 83 12.96 -8.35 -9.14
C LEU A 83 12.33 -7.10 -8.51
N PHE A 84 12.43 -5.97 -9.21
CA PHE A 84 11.82 -4.72 -8.80
C PHE A 84 10.89 -4.21 -9.92
N PRO A 85 9.69 -3.70 -9.59
CA PRO A 85 8.79 -3.17 -10.60
C PRO A 85 9.38 -1.84 -11.11
N ASN A 86 10.17 -1.84 -12.19
CA ASN A 86 10.66 -0.59 -12.82
C ASN A 86 10.57 -0.59 -14.35
N LYS A 87 10.18 -1.72 -14.97
CA LYS A 87 10.09 -1.86 -16.44
C LYS A 87 8.67 -1.88 -16.97
N GLN A 88 7.69 -2.21 -16.11
CA GLN A 88 6.30 -2.39 -16.51
C GLN A 88 5.44 -1.28 -15.91
N ALA A 89 4.77 -0.51 -16.77
CA ALA A 89 3.85 0.51 -16.32
C ALA A 89 2.57 -0.13 -15.73
N MET A 90 2.18 0.31 -14.55
CA MET A 90 1.07 -0.23 -13.76
C MET A 90 -0.14 0.70 -13.78
N ARG A 91 -1.32 0.15 -13.45
CA ARG A 91 -2.53 0.92 -13.21
C ARG A 91 -2.92 0.83 -11.75
N ILE A 92 -3.59 1.86 -11.28
CA ILE A 92 -4.16 1.88 -9.94
C ILE A 92 -5.54 1.23 -10.01
N TYR A 93 -5.81 0.36 -9.04
CA TYR A 93 -7.09 -0.31 -8.89
C TYR A 93 -7.55 -0.18 -7.45
N SER A 94 -8.86 -0.06 -7.28
CA SER A 94 -9.51 -0.14 -5.98
C SER A 94 -10.69 -1.09 -6.09
N SER A 95 -10.87 -1.94 -5.08
CA SER A 95 -11.93 -2.95 -5.06
C SER A 95 -12.30 -3.31 -3.63
N LEU A 96 -13.59 -3.56 -3.41
CA LEU A 96 -14.11 -4.18 -2.21
C LEU A 96 -14.67 -5.57 -2.57
N TRP A 97 -14.17 -6.62 -1.94
CA TRP A 97 -14.52 -8.01 -2.27
C TRP A 97 -14.43 -8.93 -1.03
N ASN A 98 -15.08 -10.08 -1.09
CA ASN A 98 -15.07 -11.07 0.01
C ASN A 98 -13.83 -11.96 -0.04
N ALA A 99 -13.05 -11.98 1.04
CA ALA A 99 -11.82 -12.75 1.18
C ALA A 99 -11.84 -13.70 2.41
N ASP A 100 -13.01 -14.27 2.68
CA ASP A 100 -13.30 -15.15 3.83
C ASP A 100 -12.29 -16.28 4.09
N ASP A 101 -11.61 -16.77 3.07
CA ASP A 101 -10.68 -17.90 3.20
C ASP A 101 -9.38 -17.53 3.89
N TRP A 102 -9.06 -16.23 4.04
CA TRP A 102 -7.78 -15.81 4.62
C TRP A 102 -7.80 -14.47 5.37
N ALA A 103 -8.74 -13.57 5.10
CA ALA A 103 -8.65 -12.17 5.57
C ALA A 103 -8.70 -12.01 7.09
N THR A 104 -9.57 -12.75 7.78
CA THR A 104 -9.87 -12.57 9.21
C THR A 104 -9.46 -13.80 10.00
N MET A 105 -8.49 -13.63 10.91
CA MET A 105 -7.87 -14.72 11.70
C MET A 105 -7.40 -15.90 10.82
N GLY A 106 -6.83 -15.61 9.64
CA GLY A 106 -6.41 -16.64 8.69
C GLY A 106 -7.58 -17.44 8.11
N GLY A 107 -8.76 -16.83 8.00
CA GLY A 107 -9.97 -17.43 7.41
C GLY A 107 -10.91 -18.14 8.39
N ARG A 108 -10.63 -18.07 9.70
CA ARG A 108 -11.45 -18.69 10.75
C ARG A 108 -12.75 -17.94 11.02
N VAL A 109 -12.74 -16.63 10.84
CA VAL A 109 -13.93 -15.78 11.02
C VAL A 109 -14.45 -15.44 9.63
N LYS A 110 -15.70 -15.81 9.34
CA LYS A 110 -16.35 -15.56 8.06
C LYS A 110 -17.21 -14.29 8.13
N ILE A 111 -17.45 -13.67 6.98
CA ILE A 111 -18.30 -12.50 6.85
C ILE A 111 -19.74 -12.82 7.27
N ASP A 112 -20.32 -11.95 8.09
CA ASP A 112 -21.74 -12.00 8.42
C ASP A 112 -22.50 -11.09 7.46
N TRP A 113 -23.10 -11.68 6.43
CA TRP A 113 -23.83 -10.96 5.39
C TRP A 113 -25.04 -10.16 5.91
N THR A 114 -25.54 -10.46 7.12
CA THR A 114 -26.64 -9.70 7.73
C THR A 114 -26.24 -8.26 8.10
N LYS A 115 -24.93 -7.99 8.17
CA LYS A 115 -24.36 -6.66 8.48
C LYS A 115 -24.09 -5.81 7.23
N GLY A 116 -24.50 -6.28 6.06
CA GLY A 116 -24.44 -5.52 4.81
C GLY A 116 -25.42 -4.33 4.81
N PRO A 117 -25.22 -3.35 3.91
CA PRO A 117 -24.20 -3.29 2.87
C PRO A 117 -22.81 -2.91 3.40
N PHE A 118 -21.77 -3.50 2.82
CA PHE A 118 -20.38 -3.15 3.11
C PHE A 118 -19.92 -2.01 2.21
N ILE A 119 -19.58 -0.85 2.78
CA ILE A 119 -19.29 0.38 2.03
C ILE A 119 -17.89 0.89 2.35
N ALA A 120 -17.03 0.96 1.33
CA ALA A 120 -15.77 1.70 1.38
C ALA A 120 -15.95 3.05 0.67
N SER A 121 -15.46 4.13 1.29
CA SER A 121 -15.49 5.47 0.70
C SER A 121 -14.09 5.91 0.31
N TYR A 122 -13.98 6.51 -0.87
CA TYR A 122 -12.73 7.01 -1.44
C TYR A 122 -12.89 8.49 -1.75
N SER A 123 -11.86 9.28 -1.47
CA SER A 123 -11.81 10.72 -1.78
C SER A 123 -10.38 11.16 -2.09
N ASN A 124 -10.24 12.38 -2.60
CA ASN A 124 -8.96 13.07 -2.74
C ASN A 124 -7.88 12.21 -3.39
N PHE A 125 -8.19 11.66 -4.56
CA PHE A 125 -7.23 10.95 -5.38
C PHE A 125 -6.28 11.94 -6.04
N ASN A 126 -4.99 11.80 -5.79
CA ASN A 126 -3.93 12.58 -6.42
C ASN A 126 -2.84 11.64 -6.95
N ALA A 127 -2.49 11.82 -8.23
CA ALA A 127 -1.44 11.03 -8.88
C ALA A 127 -0.43 11.97 -9.53
N ASP A 128 0.64 12.27 -8.80
CA ASP A 128 1.83 12.92 -9.33
C ASP A 128 2.78 11.84 -9.83
N ALA A 129 2.56 11.41 -11.08
CA ALA A 129 3.17 10.21 -11.60
C ALA A 129 3.49 10.33 -13.10
N CYS A 130 4.57 9.67 -13.51
CA CYS A 130 4.91 9.59 -14.92
C CYS A 130 4.00 8.60 -15.66
N ILE A 131 3.21 9.14 -16.58
CA ILE A 131 2.36 8.38 -17.48
C ILE A 131 3.20 7.86 -18.65
N ARG A 132 3.25 6.52 -18.80
CA ARG A 132 3.91 5.89 -19.94
C ARG A 132 3.07 6.10 -21.19
N SER A 133 3.60 6.85 -22.16
CA SER A 133 2.96 7.11 -23.45
C SER A 133 3.91 6.73 -24.60
N SER A 134 3.40 6.73 -25.84
CA SER A 134 4.23 6.59 -27.04
C SER A 134 5.29 7.70 -27.15
N VAL A 135 5.01 8.86 -26.55
CA VAL A 135 5.88 10.05 -26.58
C VAL A 135 6.92 10.03 -25.45
N SER A 136 6.59 9.43 -24.29
CA SER A 136 7.51 9.26 -23.16
C SER A 136 7.50 7.81 -22.68
N PRO A 137 8.19 6.89 -23.39
CA PRO A 137 8.20 5.48 -23.03
C PRO A 137 9.03 5.20 -21.78
N ASN A 138 10.11 5.93 -21.56
CA ASN A 138 11.05 5.68 -20.47
C ASN A 138 10.89 6.63 -19.28
N CYS A 139 9.90 7.53 -19.31
CA CYS A 139 9.74 8.55 -18.28
C CYS A 139 11.03 9.36 -18.03
N ALA A 140 11.90 9.46 -19.04
CA ALA A 140 13.21 10.10 -18.95
C ALA A 140 13.13 11.64 -18.95
N SER A 141 11.95 12.20 -19.20
CA SER A 141 11.71 13.64 -19.34
C SER A 141 10.56 14.11 -18.44
N VAL A 142 10.71 13.93 -17.14
CA VAL A 142 10.06 14.81 -16.14
C VAL A 142 11.14 15.71 -15.51
N VAL A 143 12.01 16.25 -16.37
CA VAL A 143 12.99 17.29 -15.97
C VAL A 143 12.46 18.67 -16.39
N THR A 144 11.44 18.76 -17.26
CA THR A 144 11.02 20.04 -17.87
C THR A 144 9.51 20.13 -18.12
N SER A 145 8.70 20.10 -17.06
CA SER A 145 7.36 20.70 -17.09
C SER A 145 7.20 21.64 -15.90
N THR A 146 7.10 22.92 -16.24
CA THR A 146 7.21 24.13 -15.41
C THR A 146 6.03 24.39 -14.45
N THR A 147 5.32 23.38 -13.99
CA THR A 147 4.28 23.52 -12.96
C THR A 147 4.16 22.22 -12.17
N SER A 148 4.37 22.34 -10.85
CA SER A 148 4.36 21.34 -9.75
C SER A 148 5.55 20.39 -9.61
N ASP A 149 6.45 20.75 -8.67
CA ASP A 149 7.18 19.89 -7.72
C ASP A 149 7.61 18.48 -8.16
N GLY A 150 8.69 18.38 -8.93
CA GLY A 150 9.45 17.12 -9.12
C GLY A 150 10.16 16.59 -7.85
N GLY A 151 9.77 17.04 -6.65
CA GLY A 151 10.48 16.78 -5.39
C GLY A 151 10.45 15.33 -4.91
N TRP A 152 9.43 14.55 -5.31
CA TRP A 152 9.33 13.13 -4.94
C TRP A 152 10.41 12.25 -5.59
N GLN A 153 11.05 12.72 -6.65
CA GLN A 153 12.03 11.97 -7.45
C GLN A 153 13.41 11.87 -6.79
N THR A 154 13.71 12.77 -5.84
CA THR A 154 15.00 12.86 -5.14
C THR A 154 14.86 12.71 -3.62
N GLN A 155 13.68 12.36 -3.13
CA GLN A 155 13.41 12.30 -1.69
C GLN A 155 13.92 10.96 -1.13
N GLU A 156 14.79 11.00 -0.13
CA GLU A 156 15.25 9.84 0.66
C GLU A 156 14.62 9.84 2.05
N LEU A 157 14.42 8.65 2.63
CA LEU A 157 13.95 8.54 4.01
C LEU A 157 14.95 9.20 4.95
N ASP A 158 14.53 10.32 5.54
CA ASP A 158 15.33 11.01 6.54
C ASP A 158 15.47 10.17 7.82
N SER A 159 16.38 10.60 8.69
CA SER A 159 16.66 9.88 9.93
C SER A 159 15.44 9.76 10.85
N ALA A 160 14.50 10.71 10.78
CA ALA A 160 13.28 10.71 11.58
C ALA A 160 12.28 9.65 11.06
N SER A 161 12.05 9.63 9.75
CA SER A 161 11.17 8.69 9.06
C SER A 161 11.68 7.25 9.20
N ARG A 162 13.00 7.04 9.20
CA ARG A 162 13.60 5.73 9.46
C ARG A 162 13.35 5.25 10.89
N LYS A 163 13.56 6.12 11.89
CA LYS A 163 13.23 5.80 13.30
C LYS A 163 11.74 5.53 13.50
N TRP A 164 10.89 6.27 12.79
CA TRP A 164 9.45 6.02 12.79
C TRP A 164 9.12 4.64 12.21
N LEU A 165 9.70 4.29 11.04
CA LEU A 165 9.51 2.98 10.42
C LEU A 165 9.93 1.85 11.37
N GLU A 166 11.08 1.97 12.03
CA GLU A 166 11.57 1.02 13.04
C GLU A 166 10.59 0.90 14.21
N CYS A 167 10.06 2.03 14.70
CA CYS A 167 9.06 2.04 15.76
C CYS A 167 7.77 1.32 15.34
N VAL A 168 7.24 1.63 14.16
CA VAL A 168 6.04 1.00 13.61
C VAL A 168 6.24 -0.51 13.47
N GLN A 169 7.36 -0.92 12.88
CA GLN A 169 7.70 -2.33 12.71
C GLN A 169 7.84 -3.05 14.05
N ARG A 170 8.46 -2.41 15.05
CA ARG A 170 8.67 -3.02 16.37
C ARG A 170 7.38 -3.17 17.17
N HIS A 171 6.48 -2.21 17.09
CA HIS A 171 5.30 -2.14 17.96
C HIS A 171 4.01 -2.64 17.31
N TYR A 172 3.89 -2.59 15.98
CA TYR A 172 2.62 -2.83 15.29
C TYR A 172 2.69 -3.93 14.22
N MET A 173 3.88 -4.43 13.86
CA MET A 173 4.00 -5.49 12.86
C MET A 173 3.63 -6.85 13.45
N ILE A 174 2.50 -7.41 13.01
CA ILE A 174 2.02 -8.72 13.45
C ILE A 174 2.48 -9.89 12.58
N TYR A 175 3.01 -9.60 11.38
CA TYR A 175 3.53 -10.60 10.45
C TYR A 175 4.64 -10.01 9.60
N ASN A 176 5.74 -10.75 9.44
CA ASN A 176 6.81 -10.44 8.50
C ASN A 176 7.30 -11.71 7.83
N TYR A 177 7.29 -11.71 6.49
CA TYR A 177 7.74 -12.83 5.68
C TYR A 177 9.26 -13.07 5.81
N CYS A 178 10.05 -12.03 6.11
CA CYS A 178 11.49 -12.14 6.32
C CYS A 178 11.87 -12.85 7.63
N THR A 179 10.91 -13.13 8.51
CA THR A 179 11.11 -13.90 9.74
C THR A 179 10.32 -15.22 9.73
N ASP A 180 9.65 -15.54 8.62
CA ASP A 180 8.78 -16.71 8.48
C ASP A 180 9.54 -17.90 7.88
N PHE A 181 10.34 -18.57 8.71
CA PHE A 181 11.09 -19.76 8.32
C PHE A 181 10.20 -20.96 7.98
N LYS A 182 8.95 -20.97 8.43
CA LYS A 182 7.99 -22.05 8.08
C LYS A 182 7.55 -21.93 6.63
N ARG A 183 7.30 -20.70 6.16
CA ARG A 183 6.97 -20.43 4.76
C ARG A 183 8.18 -20.58 3.83
N PHE A 184 9.37 -20.24 4.32
CA PHE A 184 10.62 -20.29 3.56
C PHE A 184 11.64 -21.27 4.17
N PRO A 185 11.37 -22.59 4.15
CA PRO A 185 12.25 -23.58 4.76
C PRO A 185 13.59 -23.73 4.00
N GLN A 186 13.63 -23.36 2.72
CA GLN A 186 14.82 -23.44 1.87
C GLN A 186 15.71 -22.19 1.93
N GLY A 187 15.37 -21.22 2.78
CA GLY A 187 16.08 -19.96 2.92
C GLY A 187 15.20 -18.77 2.64
N LEU A 188 15.45 -17.69 3.38
CA LEU A 188 14.70 -16.44 3.26
C LEU A 188 15.03 -15.71 1.94
N PRO A 189 14.10 -14.92 1.41
CA PRO A 189 14.34 -14.07 0.25
C PRO A 189 15.59 -13.17 0.41
N PRO A 190 16.41 -12.96 -0.65
CA PRO A 190 17.69 -12.26 -0.54
C PRO A 190 17.59 -10.83 0.01
N GLU A 191 16.48 -10.13 -0.27
CA GLU A 191 16.25 -8.76 0.20
C GLU A 191 16.11 -8.66 1.71
N CYS A 192 15.77 -9.75 2.40
CA CYS A 192 15.52 -9.75 3.85
C CYS A 192 16.77 -9.45 4.68
N ARG A 193 17.97 -9.59 4.11
CA ARG A 193 19.25 -9.27 4.79
C ARG A 193 19.61 -7.78 4.73
N HIS A 194 18.84 -7.00 3.97
CA HIS A 194 19.08 -5.60 3.67
C HIS A 194 17.92 -4.69 4.13
N GLN A 195 16.99 -5.26 4.90
CA GLN A 195 15.89 -4.57 5.56
C GLN A 195 16.31 -4.07 6.94
#